data_AF-A0A410K0Y4-F1
#
_entry.id   AF-A0A410K0Y4-F1
#
_cell.length_a   1.000
_cell.length_b   1.000
_cell.length_c   1.000
_cell.angle_alpha   90.00
_cell.angle_beta   90.00
_cell.angle_gamma   90.00
#
_symmetry.space_group_name_H-M   'P 1'
#
loop_
_entity.id
_entity.type
_entity.pdbx_description
1 polymer ?
#
loop_
_entity_poly.entity_id
_entity_poly.type
_entity_poly.pdbx_seq_one_letter_code
_entity_poly.pdbx_strand_id
1 'polypeptide(L)'
;MDITVDELRQHIQPEDYDAVTGGDDTAAETFLENGRDRVKAVLTGYGVEYDESDTVIRLAVIKAALSELYSYSADWVTAESYRDEAASVLKPLAPAVYPEVASAAGSESWKGFD
;
A
#
# COMPACT_ATOMS: atom_id res chain seq x y z
N MET A 1 -13.52 11.87 3.77
CA MET A 1 -13.44 12.69 2.54
C MET A 1 -12.74 11.81 1.53
N ASP A 2 -13.33 11.62 0.37
CA ASP A 2 -12.79 10.67 -0.59
C ASP A 2 -11.56 11.26 -1.29
N ILE A 3 -10.63 10.40 -1.72
CA ILE A 3 -9.46 10.78 -2.52
C ILE A 3 -9.95 11.16 -3.92
N THR A 4 -9.42 12.27 -4.45
CA THR A 4 -9.75 12.76 -5.78
C THR A 4 -8.56 12.62 -6.73
N VAL A 5 -8.80 12.71 -8.04
CA VAL A 5 -7.74 12.75 -9.05
C VAL A 5 -6.83 13.97 -8.85
N ASP A 6 -7.37 15.11 -8.43
CA ASP A 6 -6.57 16.31 -8.15
C ASP A 6 -5.59 16.09 -7.00
N GLU A 7 -5.94 15.26 -6.02
CA GLU A 7 -5.00 14.88 -4.97
C GLU A 7 -3.95 13.92 -5.52
N LEU A 8 -4.34 12.91 -6.30
CA LEU A 8 -3.39 12.00 -6.96
C LEU A 8 -2.35 12.78 -7.79
N ARG A 9 -2.78 13.80 -8.53
CA ARG A 9 -1.93 14.71 -9.31
C ARG A 9 -0.88 15.45 -8.47
N GLN A 10 -1.16 15.72 -7.19
CA GLN A 10 -0.18 16.38 -6.30
C GLN A 10 1.00 15.46 -5.93
N HIS A 11 0.87 14.16 -6.19
CA HIS A 11 1.87 13.13 -5.85
C HIS A 11 2.67 12.63 -7.05
N ILE A 12 2.48 13.22 -8.22
CA ILE A 12 3.18 12.88 -9.47
C ILE A 12 3.61 14.18 -10.15
N GLN A 13 4.74 14.17 -10.86
CA GLN A 13 5.13 15.36 -11.61
C GLN A 13 4.12 15.62 -12.74
N PRO A 14 3.78 16.89 -13.04
CA PRO A 14 2.83 17.20 -14.11
C PRO A 14 3.20 16.57 -15.46
N GLU A 15 4.49 16.60 -15.81
CA GLU A 15 5.01 15.97 -17.04
C GLU A 15 4.81 14.45 -17.07
N ASP A 16 4.97 13.78 -15.93
CA ASP A 16 4.77 12.34 -15.81
C ASP A 16 3.28 12.00 -15.86
N TYR A 17 2.44 12.81 -15.21
CA TYR A 17 0.99 12.64 -15.25
C TYR A 17 0.46 12.69 -16.68
N ASP A 18 0.85 13.73 -17.44
CA ASP A 18 0.48 13.86 -18.85
C ASP A 18 1.04 12.70 -19.68
N ALA A 19 2.26 12.24 -19.39
CA ALA A 19 2.87 11.11 -20.10
C ALA A 19 2.14 9.79 -19.87
N VAL A 20 1.66 9.52 -18.64
CA VAL A 20 1.00 8.24 -18.29
C VAL A 20 -0.51 8.24 -18.53
N THR A 21 -1.16 9.39 -18.51
CA THR A 21 -2.62 9.52 -18.72
C THR A 21 -2.99 10.08 -20.09
N GLY A 22 -2.06 10.74 -20.79
CA GLY A 22 -2.38 11.53 -21.99
C GLY A 22 -3.18 12.81 -21.68
N GLY A 23 -3.22 13.23 -20.40
CA GLY A 23 -4.06 14.32 -19.91
C GLY A 23 -5.54 13.95 -19.73
N ASP A 24 -5.88 12.65 -19.77
CA ASP A 24 -7.23 12.14 -19.57
C ASP A 24 -7.46 11.67 -18.12
N ASP A 25 -8.31 12.40 -17.40
CA ASP A 25 -8.63 12.13 -16.01
C ASP A 25 -9.41 10.84 -15.82
N THR A 26 -10.12 10.38 -16.86
CA THR A 26 -10.88 9.12 -16.83
C THR A 26 -9.96 7.93 -16.56
N ALA A 27 -8.75 7.95 -17.11
CA ALA A 27 -7.74 6.94 -16.86
C ALA A 27 -7.29 7.00 -15.39
N ALA A 28 -6.99 8.20 -14.88
CA ALA A 28 -6.59 8.40 -13.50
C ALA A 28 -7.67 7.99 -12.49
N GLU A 29 -8.95 8.24 -12.77
CA GLU A 29 -10.09 7.78 -11.97
C GLU A 29 -10.11 6.26 -11.87
N THR A 30 -9.97 5.57 -13.01
CA THR A 30 -9.96 4.10 -13.06
C THR A 30 -8.82 3.52 -12.22
N PHE A 31 -7.61 4.08 -12.32
CA PHE A 31 -6.48 3.60 -11.54
C PHE A 31 -6.57 3.96 -10.06
N LEU A 32 -7.24 5.07 -9.73
CA LEU A 32 -7.55 5.40 -8.34
C LEU A 32 -8.51 4.39 -7.73
N GLU A 33 -9.56 3.98 -8.46
CA GLU A 33 -10.47 2.90 -8.04
C GLU A 33 -9.73 1.57 -7.85
N ASN A 34 -8.85 1.20 -8.77
CA ASN A 34 -8.02 0.00 -8.63
C ASN A 34 -7.12 0.08 -7.38
N GLY A 35 -6.54 1.26 -7.12
CA GLY A 35 -5.76 1.53 -5.90
C GLY A 35 -6.58 1.33 -4.63
N ARG A 36 -7.83 1.81 -4.60
CA ARG A 36 -8.77 1.59 -3.49
C ARG A 36 -9.05 0.11 -3.28
N ASP A 37 -9.39 -0.60 -4.33
CA ASP A 37 -9.75 -2.02 -4.25
C ASP A 37 -8.57 -2.87 -3.77
N ARG A 38 -7.36 -2.55 -4.21
CA ARG A 38 -6.14 -3.20 -3.75
C ARG A 38 -5.90 -2.98 -2.27
N VAL A 39 -6.01 -1.75 -1.79
CA VAL A 39 -5.85 -1.44 -0.35
C VAL A 39 -6.95 -2.09 0.48
N LYS A 40 -8.21 -2.05 0.04
CA LYS A 40 -9.33 -2.74 0.70
C LYS A 40 -9.07 -4.24 0.82
N ALA A 41 -8.58 -4.89 -0.24
CA ALA A 41 -8.26 -6.31 -0.22
C ALA A 41 -7.17 -6.63 0.82
N VAL A 42 -6.12 -5.81 0.90
CA VAL A 42 -5.04 -5.98 1.89
C VAL A 42 -5.56 -5.78 3.31
N LEU A 43 -6.29 -4.69 3.58
CA LEU A 43 -6.82 -4.40 4.91
C LEU A 43 -7.86 -5.44 5.38
N THR A 44 -8.66 -5.96 4.45
CA THR A 44 -9.57 -7.08 4.74
C THR A 44 -8.78 -8.30 5.22
N GLY A 45 -7.63 -8.58 4.59
CA GLY A 45 -6.70 -9.62 5.05
C GLY A 45 -6.07 -9.34 6.42
N TYR A 46 -5.99 -8.09 6.84
CA TYR A 46 -5.48 -7.68 8.15
C TYR A 46 -6.57 -7.59 9.22
N GLY A 47 -7.85 -7.70 8.84
CA GLY A 47 -8.98 -7.46 9.74
C GLY A 47 -9.13 -5.99 10.14
N VAL A 48 -8.62 -5.06 9.32
CA VAL A 48 -8.68 -3.61 9.53
C VAL A 48 -9.78 -3.02 8.66
N GLU A 49 -10.59 -2.13 9.23
CA GLU A 49 -11.63 -1.41 8.49
C GLU A 49 -11.01 -0.38 7.54
N TYR A 50 -11.56 -0.30 6.33
CA TYR A 50 -11.12 0.67 5.35
C TYR A 50 -11.74 2.05 5.64
N ASP A 51 -10.89 3.04 5.89
CA ASP A 51 -11.30 4.44 6.08
C ASP A 51 -10.37 5.39 5.31
N GLU A 52 -10.91 6.09 4.30
CA GLU A 52 -10.15 7.09 3.52
C GLU A 52 -9.81 8.37 4.32
N SER A 53 -10.36 8.52 5.53
CA SER A 53 -9.99 9.58 6.46
C SER A 53 -8.70 9.30 7.23
N ASP A 54 -8.32 8.02 7.33
CA ASP A 54 -7.03 7.61 7.90
C ASP A 54 -5.90 7.97 6.93
N THR A 55 -4.91 8.73 7.41
CA THR A 55 -3.83 9.24 6.58
C THR A 55 -2.90 8.16 6.04
N VAL A 56 -2.76 7.02 6.74
CA VAL A 56 -1.99 5.85 6.32
C VAL A 56 -2.72 5.13 5.18
N ILE A 57 -4.03 4.89 5.35
CA ILE A 57 -4.86 4.27 4.31
C ILE A 57 -4.92 5.18 3.08
N ARG A 58 -5.10 6.48 3.27
CA ARG A 58 -5.13 7.48 2.21
C ARG A 58 -3.85 7.48 1.39
N LEU A 59 -2.70 7.54 2.06
CA LEU A 59 -1.39 7.48 1.41
C LEU A 59 -1.19 6.16 0.66
N ALA A 60 -1.59 5.04 1.26
CA ALA A 60 -1.47 3.72 0.62
C ALA A 60 -2.31 3.64 -0.67
N VAL A 61 -3.52 4.20 -0.68
CA VAL A 61 -4.38 4.23 -1.88
C VAL A 61 -3.73 5.06 -2.99
N ILE A 62 -3.21 6.24 -2.67
CA ILE A 62 -2.52 7.11 -3.65
C ILE A 62 -1.32 6.36 -4.25
N LYS A 63 -0.50 5.71 -3.41
CA LYS A 63 0.67 4.95 -3.85
C LYS A 63 0.28 3.73 -4.68
N ALA A 64 -0.78 3.02 -4.30
CA ALA A 64 -1.31 1.91 -5.08
C ALA A 64 -1.82 2.39 -6.46
N ALA A 65 -2.53 3.51 -6.52
CA ALA A 65 -3.02 4.09 -7.77
C ALA A 65 -1.87 4.51 -8.71
N LEU A 66 -0.82 5.14 -8.17
CA LEU A 66 0.39 5.48 -8.94
C LEU A 66 1.07 4.22 -9.48
N SER A 67 1.17 3.15 -8.70
CA SER A 67 1.72 1.87 -9.16
C SER A 67 0.95 1.32 -10.37
N GLU A 68 -0.38 1.38 -10.35
CA GLU A 68 -1.22 0.92 -11.47
C GLU A 68 -1.07 1.84 -12.70
N LEU A 69 -1.00 3.16 -12.51
CA LEU A 69 -0.74 4.13 -13.59
C LEU A 69 0.58 3.88 -14.31
N TYR A 70 1.68 3.74 -13.55
CA TYR A 70 3.00 3.47 -14.15
C TYR A 70 3.09 2.05 -14.75
N SER A 71 2.35 1.09 -14.20
CA SER A 71 2.23 -0.25 -14.81
C SER A 71 1.54 -0.16 -16.18
N TYR A 72 0.49 0.65 -16.29
CA TYR A 72 -0.23 0.87 -17.55
C TYR A 72 0.63 1.57 -18.61
N SER A 73 1.49 2.52 -18.20
CA SER A 73 2.44 3.18 -19.11
C SER A 73 3.69 2.36 -19.43
N ALA A 74 3.75 1.11 -18.95
CA ALA A 74 4.90 0.20 -19.08
C ALA A 74 6.20 0.68 -18.43
N ASP A 75 6.12 1.58 -17.45
CA ASP A 75 7.23 1.91 -16.54
C ASP A 75 7.18 1.02 -15.29
N TRP A 76 7.68 -0.21 -15.48
CA TRP A 76 7.63 -1.24 -14.45
C TRP A 76 8.49 -0.94 -13.21
N VAL A 77 9.58 -0.17 -13.37
CA VAL A 77 10.49 0.14 -12.26
C VAL A 77 9.82 1.10 -11.29
N THR A 78 9.27 2.19 -11.81
CA THR A 78 8.54 3.18 -11.01
C THR A 78 7.28 2.55 -10.42
N ALA A 79 6.57 1.74 -11.20
CA ALA A 79 5.40 1.01 -10.73
C ALA A 79 5.69 0.11 -9.53
N GLU A 80 6.78 -0.66 -9.57
CA GLU A 80 7.17 -1.56 -8.48
C GLU A 80 7.59 -0.76 -7.23
N SER A 81 8.32 0.36 -7.39
CA SER A 81 8.68 1.24 -6.26
C SER A 81 7.43 1.72 -5.52
N TYR A 82 6.40 2.19 -6.24
CA TYR A 82 5.16 2.63 -5.63
C TYR A 82 4.36 1.49 -4.99
N ARG A 83 4.42 0.29 -5.57
CA ARG A 83 3.80 -0.91 -4.98
C ARG A 83 4.44 -1.26 -3.64
N ASP A 84 5.77 -1.25 -3.58
CA ASP A 84 6.53 -1.53 -2.37
C ASP A 84 6.31 -0.46 -1.30
N GLU A 85 6.25 0.82 -1.70
CA GLU A 85 5.90 1.92 -0.81
C GLU A 85 4.49 1.74 -0.23
N ALA A 86 3.49 1.45 -1.07
CA ALA A 86 2.11 1.20 -0.62
C ALA A 86 2.05 0.05 0.39
N ALA A 87 2.73 -1.07 0.09
CA ALA A 87 2.82 -2.20 1.01
C ALA A 87 3.54 -1.82 2.31
N SER A 88 4.65 -1.08 2.22
CA SER A 88 5.43 -0.64 3.38
C SER A 88 4.63 0.24 4.33
N VAL A 89 3.81 1.16 3.78
CA VAL A 89 2.90 2.02 4.56
C VAL A 89 1.85 1.20 5.30
N LEU A 90 1.37 0.10 4.72
CA LEU A 90 0.36 -0.77 5.33
C LEU A 90 0.93 -1.80 6.32
N LYS A 91 2.23 -2.12 6.26
CA LYS A 91 2.86 -3.13 7.15
C LYS A 91 2.58 -2.94 8.65
N PRO A 92 2.60 -1.72 9.22
CA PRO A 92 2.30 -1.52 10.64
C PRO A 92 0.86 -1.87 11.03
N LEU A 93 -0.08 -1.89 10.07
CA LEU A 93 -1.47 -2.28 10.28
C LEU A 93 -1.67 -3.80 10.21
N ALA A 94 -0.66 -4.55 9.76
CA ALA A 94 -0.75 -5.99 9.68
C ALA A 94 -0.92 -6.60 11.08
N PRO A 95 -1.73 -7.66 11.23
CA PRO A 95 -1.90 -8.32 12.50
C PRO A 95 -0.55 -8.82 13.01
N ALA A 96 -0.32 -8.72 14.31
CA ALA A 96 0.88 -9.25 14.93
C ALA A 96 0.92 -10.78 14.72
N VAL A 97 1.71 -11.23 13.76
CA VAL A 97 2.05 -12.63 13.62
C VAL A 97 3.08 -12.94 14.70
N TYR A 98 2.60 -13.23 15.91
CA TYR A 98 3.43 -13.88 16.90
C TYR A 98 3.75 -15.27 16.36
N PRO A 99 5.03 -15.64 16.13
CA PRO A 99 5.34 -17.01 15.80
C PRO A 99 4.86 -17.90 16.95
N GLU A 100 3.92 -18.80 16.68
CA GLU A 100 3.30 -19.73 17.65
C GLU A 100 4.28 -20.74 18.27
N VAL A 101 5.60 -20.56 18.12
CA VAL A 101 6.62 -21.46 18.67
C VAL A 101 7.79 -20.66 19.23
N ALA A 102 7.53 -19.94 20.31
CA ALA A 102 8.53 -19.69 21.35
C ALA A 102 8.03 -20.15 22.73
N SER A 103 7.03 -21.04 22.78
CA SER A 103 6.58 -21.64 24.04
C SER A 103 7.29 -22.97 24.31
N ALA A 104 8.08 -22.98 25.39
CA ALA A 104 8.38 -24.15 26.23
C ALA A 104 9.38 -25.22 25.72
N ALA A 105 10.59 -24.83 25.30
CA ALA A 105 11.71 -25.79 25.19
C ALA A 105 13.04 -25.32 25.82
N GLY A 106 13.10 -24.13 26.41
CA GLY A 106 14.37 -23.53 26.87
C GLY A 106 14.65 -23.59 28.38
N SER A 107 13.66 -23.91 29.23
CA SER A 107 13.84 -23.81 30.69
C SER A 107 14.18 -25.13 31.39
N GLU A 108 14.09 -26.28 30.72
CA GLU A 108 14.31 -27.58 31.38
C GLU A 108 15.78 -28.05 31.37
N SER A 109 16.68 -27.40 30.61
CA SER A 109 18.09 -27.81 30.51
C SER A 109 19.10 -26.84 31.15
N TRP A 110 18.66 -25.79 31.84
CA TRP A 110 19.57 -24.88 32.53
C TRP A 110 20.00 -25.48 33.87
N LYS A 111 21.13 -26.17 33.87
CA LYS A 111 21.89 -26.41 35.10
C LYS A 111 22.69 -25.14 35.35
N GLY A 112 22.28 -24.35 36.34
CA GLY A 112 23.01 -23.17 36.78
C GLY A 112 24.49 -23.50 37.06
N PHE A 113 25.32 -22.46 37.07
CA PHE A 113 26.73 -22.58 37.44
C PHE A 113 26.84 -22.96 38.93
N ASP A 114 27.36 -24.16 39.20
CA ASP A 114 28.06 -24.48 40.46
C ASP A 114 29.48 -23.90 40.41
#